data_AF-A0A6J0SFD0-F1
#
_entry.id   AF-A0A6J0SFD0-F1
#
_cell.length_a   1.000
_cell.length_b   1.000
_cell.length_c   1.000
_cell.angle_alpha   90.00
_cell.angle_beta   90.00
_cell.angle_gamma   90.00
#
_symmetry.space_group_name_H-M   'P 1'
#
loop_
_entity.id
_entity.type
_entity.pdbx_description
1 polymer ?
#
loop_
_entity_poly.entity_id
_entity_poly.type
_entity_poly.pdbx_seq_one_letter_code
_entity_poly.pdbx_strand_id
1 'polypeptide(L)'
;MSVKQMAAVARELTIHVDEDNKECQHALECALQITRDIKEVAGYKKGTLILQGELWKNLAKVEKELCRMTKQGDTPSEEYRSELRSKLLMLRKKQNEYEPQAGLINFMNAIRHLNSAEKHYFLKWLKFNLDNIARENLSKLRSEYKELCKMFGDNRKKITETDQLISSSSLGVEHFMRELGQFYEAECSMVNEGKIAKNKRQFLHFPNIAADLMLEGFPLELIDGDVSNMPLQWITDVLNRLNKKLRNQSKLMVITVLGVQSTGKSTLLNTMFGLQFAVSSGRCTRGAFMMLLRVRKKLAKEFGCDFILVIDTEGLKAPELAKLEDSYQHDNELATLV
;
A
#
# COMPACT_ATOMS: atom_id res chain seq x y z
N MET A 1 1.66 -7.43 28.17
CA MET A 1 0.48 -8.34 28.18
C MET A 1 0.08 -8.57 26.74
N SER A 2 -0.09 -9.82 26.30
CA SER A 2 -0.57 -10.12 24.94
C SER A 2 -2.07 -9.84 24.82
N VAL A 3 -2.58 -9.65 23.60
CA VAL A 3 -4.03 -9.47 23.36
C VAL A 3 -4.84 -10.63 23.96
N LYS A 4 -4.34 -11.87 23.84
CA LYS A 4 -4.96 -13.05 24.46
C LYS A 4 -5.04 -12.98 25.98
N GLN A 5 -3.99 -12.47 26.64
CA GLN A 5 -3.99 -12.27 28.09
C GLN A 5 -4.96 -11.15 28.49
N MET A 6 -5.02 -10.06 27.72
CA MET A 6 -5.96 -8.97 27.97
C MET A 6 -7.42 -9.44 27.81
N ALA A 7 -7.70 -10.29 26.84
CA ALA A 7 -9.03 -10.88 26.66
C ALA A 7 -9.43 -11.77 27.84
N ALA A 8 -8.49 -12.49 28.47
CA ALA A 8 -8.78 -13.27 29.68
C ALA A 8 -9.19 -12.37 30.85
N VAL A 9 -8.41 -11.31 31.12
CA VAL A 9 -8.72 -10.33 32.17
C VAL A 9 -10.04 -9.61 31.89
N ALA A 10 -10.31 -9.23 30.64
CA ALA A 10 -11.58 -8.61 30.26
C ALA A 10 -12.78 -9.51 30.59
N ARG A 11 -12.68 -10.82 30.33
CA ARG A 11 -13.72 -11.78 30.70
C ARG A 11 -13.93 -11.88 32.21
N GLU A 12 -12.85 -11.89 33.00
CA GLU A 12 -12.94 -11.85 34.48
C GLU A 12 -13.66 -10.58 34.97
N LEU A 13 -13.47 -9.47 34.26
CA LEU A 13 -14.13 -8.20 34.52
C LEU A 13 -15.53 -8.09 33.87
N THR A 14 -16.08 -9.18 33.32
CA THR A 14 -17.38 -9.23 32.61
C THR A 14 -17.47 -8.30 31.39
N ILE A 15 -16.33 -7.91 30.83
CA ILE A 15 -16.22 -7.12 29.61
C ILE A 15 -16.30 -8.07 28.41
N HIS A 16 -17.24 -7.82 27.51
CA HIS A 16 -17.36 -8.56 26.25
C HIS A 16 -16.16 -8.29 25.34
N VAL A 17 -15.64 -9.34 24.72
CA VAL A 17 -14.48 -9.27 23.82
C VAL A 17 -14.84 -9.83 22.44
N ASP A 18 -14.27 -9.22 21.39
CA ASP A 18 -14.51 -9.64 20.01
C ASP A 18 -14.03 -11.08 19.75
N GLU A 19 -13.03 -11.56 20.50
CA GLU A 19 -12.46 -12.91 20.39
C GLU A 19 -13.45 -14.04 20.69
N ASP A 20 -14.57 -13.75 21.34
CA ASP A 20 -15.63 -14.73 21.62
C ASP A 20 -16.61 -14.89 20.45
N ASN A 21 -16.56 -13.98 19.47
CA ASN A 21 -17.38 -14.03 18.26
C ASN A 21 -16.81 -15.02 17.23
N LYS A 22 -17.68 -15.84 16.62
CA LYS A 22 -17.28 -16.88 15.64
C LYS A 22 -16.68 -16.30 14.35
N GLU A 23 -17.22 -15.20 13.85
CA GLU A 23 -16.69 -14.50 12.67
C GLU A 23 -15.27 -13.97 12.96
N CYS A 24 -15.03 -13.46 14.17
CA CYS A 24 -13.71 -13.01 14.61
C CYS A 24 -12.71 -14.17 14.71
N GLN A 25 -13.13 -15.32 15.26
CA GLN A 25 -12.29 -16.52 15.38
C GLN A 25 -11.91 -17.10 14.02
N HIS A 26 -12.88 -17.25 13.11
CA HIS A 26 -12.63 -17.73 11.75
C HIS A 26 -11.69 -16.78 10.99
N ALA A 27 -11.90 -15.48 11.10
CA ALA A 27 -11.02 -14.48 10.50
C ALA A 27 -9.59 -14.53 11.05
N LEU A 28 -9.42 -14.81 12.35
CA LEU A 28 -8.11 -15.04 12.97
C LEU A 28 -7.43 -16.29 12.38
N GLU A 29 -8.16 -17.38 12.16
CA GLU A 29 -7.62 -18.59 11.53
C GLU A 29 -7.09 -18.29 10.12
N CYS A 30 -7.86 -17.56 9.30
CA CYS A 30 -7.42 -17.11 7.98
C CYS A 30 -6.16 -16.23 8.06
N ALA A 31 -6.08 -15.30 9.01
CA ALA A 31 -4.90 -14.46 9.19
C ALA A 31 -3.67 -15.31 9.59
N LEU A 32 -3.86 -16.31 10.45
CA LEU A 32 -2.80 -17.22 10.88
C LEU A 32 -2.29 -18.13 9.76
N GLN A 33 -3.12 -18.48 8.78
CA GLN A 33 -2.67 -19.21 7.57
C GLN A 33 -1.65 -18.42 6.74
N ILE A 34 -1.58 -17.10 6.92
CA ILE A 34 -0.58 -16.26 6.28
C ILE A 34 0.61 -16.07 7.21
N THR A 35 0.36 -15.70 8.47
CA THR A 35 1.42 -15.23 9.36
C THR A 35 2.26 -16.33 10.00
N ARG A 36 1.78 -17.58 10.05
CA ARG A 36 2.54 -18.72 10.62
C ARG A 36 3.81 -19.04 9.82
N ASP A 37 3.81 -18.77 8.52
CA ASP A 37 4.94 -19.09 7.62
C ASP A 37 6.01 -17.98 7.63
N ILE A 38 5.74 -16.85 8.28
CA ILE A 38 6.65 -15.70 8.33
C ILE A 38 7.67 -15.92 9.46
N LYS A 39 8.80 -16.55 9.11
CA LYS A 39 9.95 -16.65 10.01
C LYS A 39 10.81 -15.39 9.99
N GLU A 40 11.09 -14.89 8.79
CA GLU A 40 11.90 -13.70 8.54
C GLU A 40 11.21 -12.90 7.43
N VAL A 41 10.97 -11.61 7.68
CA VAL A 41 10.09 -10.78 6.84
C VAL A 41 10.68 -10.57 5.44
N ALA A 42 11.98 -10.29 5.33
CA ALA A 42 12.61 -10.03 4.05
C ALA A 42 12.60 -11.28 3.15
N GLY A 43 12.88 -12.46 3.71
CA GLY A 43 12.79 -13.75 3.06
C GLY A 43 11.36 -14.08 2.63
N TYR A 44 10.38 -13.83 3.51
CA TYR A 44 8.97 -14.02 3.18
C TYR A 44 8.53 -13.12 2.02
N LYS A 45 8.90 -11.83 2.02
CA LYS A 45 8.60 -10.90 0.91
C LYS A 45 9.21 -11.40 -0.40
N LYS A 46 10.48 -11.80 -0.40
CA LYS A 46 11.16 -12.34 -1.60
C LYS A 46 10.51 -13.61 -2.14
N GLY A 47 9.95 -14.45 -1.27
CA GLY A 47 9.30 -15.70 -1.66
C GLY A 47 7.82 -15.55 -2.03
N THR A 48 7.09 -14.61 -1.43
CA THR A 48 5.62 -14.50 -1.55
C THR A 48 5.18 -13.31 -2.40
N LEU A 49 5.90 -12.17 -2.30
CA LEU A 49 5.59 -10.89 -2.95
C LEU A 49 6.60 -10.61 -4.06
N ILE A 50 6.66 -11.54 -5.00
CA ILE A 50 7.72 -11.67 -6.01
C ILE A 50 7.71 -10.54 -7.05
N LEU A 51 6.53 -9.98 -7.37
CA LEU A 51 6.39 -8.94 -8.38
C LEU A 51 6.90 -7.59 -7.89
N GLN A 52 6.89 -7.35 -6.58
CA GLN A 52 7.45 -6.15 -5.93
C GLN A 52 8.99 -6.06 -5.93
N GLY A 53 9.68 -7.09 -6.41
CA GLY A 53 11.13 -7.12 -6.53
C GLY A 53 11.68 -6.30 -7.70
N GLU A 54 12.71 -6.82 -8.36
CA GLU A 54 13.39 -6.13 -9.46
C GLU A 54 12.49 -5.87 -10.68
N LEU A 55 11.44 -6.67 -10.90
CA LEU A 55 10.48 -6.43 -11.98
C LEU A 55 9.76 -5.10 -11.78
N TRP A 56 9.20 -4.85 -10.60
CA TRP A 56 8.50 -3.60 -10.31
C TRP A 56 9.43 -2.39 -10.34
N LYS A 57 10.64 -2.50 -9.75
CA LYS A 57 11.65 -1.42 -9.82
C LYS A 57 12.02 -1.05 -11.25
N ASN A 58 12.26 -2.05 -12.10
CA ASN A 58 12.62 -1.81 -13.50
C ASN A 58 11.44 -1.25 -14.29
N LEU A 59 10.23 -1.71 -14.01
CA LEU A 59 9.02 -1.23 -14.63
C LEU A 59 8.78 0.25 -14.29
N ALA A 60 8.83 0.61 -13.01
CA ALA A 60 8.71 2.00 -12.55
C ALA A 60 9.76 2.91 -13.21
N LYS A 61 11.02 2.47 -13.33
CA LYS A 61 12.07 3.24 -14.02
C LYS A 61 11.72 3.51 -15.49
N VAL A 62 11.18 2.52 -16.20
CA VAL A 62 10.82 2.66 -17.61
C VAL A 62 9.56 3.52 -17.78
N GLU A 63 8.56 3.40 -16.89
CA GLU A 63 7.38 4.27 -16.90
C GLU A 63 7.76 5.74 -16.67
N LYS A 64 8.64 6.00 -15.70
CA LYS A 64 9.17 7.36 -15.47
C LYS A 64 9.95 7.89 -16.67
N GLU A 65 10.79 7.06 -17.29
CA GLU A 65 11.53 7.44 -18.51
C GLU A 65 10.58 7.76 -19.67
N LEU A 66 9.48 7.02 -19.83
CA LEU A 66 8.49 7.26 -20.87
C LEU A 66 7.85 8.66 -20.75
N CYS A 67 7.69 9.15 -19.52
CA CYS A 67 7.15 10.48 -19.26
C CYS A 67 8.21 11.59 -19.37
N ARG A 68 9.44 11.33 -18.89
CA ARG A 68 10.49 12.35 -18.74
C ARG A 68 11.38 12.49 -19.97
N MET A 69 11.62 11.38 -20.67
CA MET A 69 12.47 11.28 -21.86
C MET A 69 13.88 11.86 -21.65
N THR A 70 14.45 11.74 -20.45
CA THR A 70 15.75 12.33 -20.11
C THR A 70 16.92 11.60 -20.76
N LYS A 71 16.74 10.33 -21.17
CA LYS A 71 17.76 9.50 -21.81
C LYS A 71 17.53 9.32 -23.31
N GLN A 72 16.69 10.17 -23.93
CA GLN A 72 16.38 10.11 -25.35
C GLN A 72 17.61 10.28 -26.25
N GLY A 73 18.51 11.22 -25.91
CA GLY A 73 19.64 11.57 -26.78
C GLY A 73 19.18 12.05 -28.15
N ASP A 74 19.84 11.58 -29.22
CA ASP A 74 19.55 11.95 -30.61
C ASP A 74 18.45 11.07 -31.25
N THR A 75 17.93 10.05 -30.55
CA THR A 75 16.88 9.17 -31.08
C THR A 75 15.58 9.95 -31.29
N PRO A 76 14.89 9.79 -32.44
CA PRO A 76 13.58 10.40 -32.66
C PRO A 76 12.59 10.07 -31.54
N SER A 77 11.83 11.07 -31.08
CA SER A 77 10.97 10.94 -29.89
C SER A 77 9.98 9.77 -29.94
N GLU A 78 9.36 9.52 -31.10
CA GLU A 78 8.41 8.42 -31.26
C GLU A 78 9.09 7.04 -31.33
N GLU A 79 10.29 6.96 -31.89
CA GLU A 79 11.10 5.74 -31.89
C GLU A 79 11.50 5.38 -30.45
N TYR A 80 12.03 6.35 -29.70
CA TYR A 80 12.41 6.15 -28.30
C TYR A 80 11.22 5.74 -27.42
N ARG A 81 10.06 6.40 -27.58
CA ARG A 81 8.82 6.01 -26.89
C ARG A 81 8.37 4.60 -27.25
N SER A 82 8.49 4.21 -28.51
CA SER A 82 8.16 2.85 -28.97
C SER A 82 9.05 1.80 -28.30
N GLU A 83 10.36 2.04 -28.21
CA GLU A 83 11.31 1.17 -27.50
C GLU A 83 10.95 1.00 -26.03
N LEU A 84 10.66 2.11 -25.33
CA LEU A 84 10.25 2.09 -23.92
C LEU A 84 8.93 1.33 -23.73
N ARG A 85 7.93 1.55 -24.61
CA ARG A 85 6.65 0.79 -24.58
C ARG A 85 6.88 -0.71 -24.80
N SER A 86 7.74 -1.08 -25.74
CA SER A 86 8.13 -2.47 -25.98
C SER A 86 8.79 -3.08 -24.74
N LYS A 87 9.67 -2.33 -24.08
CA LYS A 87 10.31 -2.75 -22.82
C LYS A 87 9.32 -2.91 -21.67
N LEU A 88 8.37 -1.98 -21.49
CA LEU A 88 7.29 -2.11 -20.51
C LEU A 88 6.47 -3.38 -20.78
N LEU A 89 6.12 -3.60 -22.03
CA LEU A 89 5.35 -4.77 -22.41
C LEU A 89 6.11 -6.07 -22.13
N MET A 90 7.43 -6.12 -22.38
CA MET A 90 8.26 -7.27 -22.01
C MET A 90 8.29 -7.50 -20.49
N LEU A 91 8.35 -6.44 -19.68
CA LEU A 91 8.30 -6.56 -18.22
C LEU A 91 6.93 -7.05 -17.74
N ARG A 92 5.83 -6.56 -18.32
CA ARG A 92 4.47 -7.04 -18.01
C ARG A 92 4.26 -8.50 -18.44
N LYS A 93 4.83 -8.93 -19.57
CA LYS A 93 4.85 -10.36 -19.98
C LYS A 93 5.53 -11.21 -18.92
N LYS A 94 6.73 -10.81 -18.47
CA LYS A 94 7.47 -11.52 -17.40
C LYS A 94 6.68 -11.55 -16.09
N GLN A 95 6.05 -10.45 -15.66
CA GLN A 95 5.21 -10.46 -14.46
C GLN A 95 4.03 -11.44 -14.60
N ASN A 96 3.44 -11.55 -15.79
CA ASN A 96 2.33 -12.48 -16.06
C ASN A 96 2.76 -13.95 -16.23
N GLU A 97 4.06 -14.26 -16.29
CA GLU A 97 4.56 -15.65 -16.27
C GLU A 97 4.58 -16.25 -14.86
N TYR A 98 4.46 -15.40 -13.83
CA TYR A 98 4.40 -15.84 -12.45
C TYR A 98 2.98 -16.20 -12.02
N GLU A 99 2.90 -17.10 -11.05
CA GLU A 99 1.66 -17.45 -10.36
C GLU A 99 1.69 -16.91 -8.91
N PRO A 100 0.53 -16.51 -8.36
CA PRO A 100 0.39 -16.14 -6.95
C PRO A 100 0.92 -17.22 -6.00
N GLN A 101 1.69 -16.80 -5.01
CA GLN A 101 2.26 -17.70 -4.00
C GLN A 101 1.27 -17.96 -2.85
N ALA A 102 1.48 -19.02 -2.07
CA ALA A 102 0.53 -19.48 -1.05
C ALA A 102 0.00 -18.38 -0.11
N GLY A 103 0.89 -17.50 0.39
CA GLY A 103 0.49 -16.37 1.24
C GLY A 103 -0.44 -15.38 0.53
N LEU A 104 -0.17 -15.07 -0.74
CA LEU A 104 -1.03 -14.21 -1.55
C LEU A 104 -2.34 -14.91 -1.91
N ILE A 105 -2.32 -16.21 -2.21
CA ILE A 105 -3.53 -17.02 -2.45
C ILE A 105 -4.45 -16.98 -1.23
N ASN A 106 -3.90 -17.20 -0.03
CA ASN A 106 -4.66 -17.15 1.22
C ASN A 106 -5.25 -15.75 1.43
N PHE A 107 -4.48 -14.69 1.18
CA PHE A 107 -4.97 -13.31 1.25
C PHE A 107 -6.12 -13.05 0.27
N MET A 108 -5.94 -13.42 -1.00
CA MET A 108 -6.94 -13.28 -2.06
C MET A 108 -8.23 -14.03 -1.73
N ASN A 109 -8.12 -15.26 -1.24
CA ASN A 109 -9.26 -16.07 -0.85
C ASN A 109 -10.02 -15.43 0.31
N ALA A 110 -9.33 -14.94 1.33
CA ALA A 110 -9.94 -14.26 2.47
C ALA A 110 -10.72 -13.01 2.03
N ILE A 111 -10.11 -12.09 1.27
CA ILE A 111 -10.81 -10.87 0.81
C ILE A 111 -11.88 -11.14 -0.26
N ARG A 112 -11.86 -12.31 -0.91
CA ARG A 112 -12.88 -12.69 -1.90
C ARG A 112 -14.09 -13.34 -1.25
N HIS A 113 -13.87 -14.26 -0.29
CA HIS A 113 -14.90 -15.19 0.17
C HIS A 113 -15.46 -14.90 1.56
N LEU A 114 -14.73 -14.20 2.42
CA LEU A 114 -15.25 -13.84 3.74
C LEU A 114 -16.43 -12.86 3.61
N ASN A 115 -17.34 -12.88 4.59
CA ASN A 115 -18.38 -11.87 4.68
C ASN A 115 -17.80 -10.50 5.13
N SER A 116 -18.60 -9.43 5.10
CA SER A 116 -18.11 -8.08 5.44
C SER A 116 -17.53 -8.02 6.87
N ALA A 117 -18.20 -8.56 7.89
CA ALA A 117 -17.69 -8.55 9.27
C ALA A 117 -16.39 -9.36 9.41
N GLU A 118 -16.33 -10.57 8.84
CA GLU A 118 -15.14 -11.40 8.84
C GLU A 118 -13.96 -10.74 8.11
N LYS A 119 -14.19 -10.05 6.99
CA LYS A 119 -13.13 -9.28 6.29
C LYS A 119 -12.52 -8.23 7.20
N HIS A 120 -13.35 -7.52 7.98
CA HIS A 120 -12.84 -6.52 8.90
C HIS A 120 -11.97 -7.14 9.99
N TYR A 121 -12.43 -8.23 10.60
CA TYR A 121 -11.64 -8.96 11.58
C TYR A 121 -10.35 -9.50 10.95
N PHE A 122 -10.41 -10.05 9.74
CA PHE A 122 -9.26 -10.65 9.05
C PHE A 122 -8.18 -9.61 8.79
N LEU A 123 -8.52 -8.45 8.22
CA LEU A 123 -7.57 -7.39 7.93
C LEU A 123 -6.97 -6.80 9.22
N LYS A 124 -7.76 -6.67 10.29
CA LYS A 124 -7.26 -6.26 11.61
C LYS A 124 -6.31 -7.29 12.22
N TRP A 125 -6.68 -8.57 12.22
CA TRP A 125 -5.83 -9.64 12.74
C TRP A 125 -4.53 -9.77 11.95
N LEU A 126 -4.61 -9.70 10.62
CA LEU A 126 -3.44 -9.73 9.76
C LEU A 126 -2.51 -8.55 10.09
N LYS A 127 -3.04 -7.32 10.18
CA LYS A 127 -2.26 -6.15 10.60
C LYS A 127 -1.60 -6.36 11.96
N PHE A 128 -2.36 -6.76 12.99
CA PHE A 128 -1.81 -6.98 14.32
C PHE A 128 -0.72 -8.06 14.37
N ASN A 129 -0.93 -9.17 13.65
CA ASN A 129 0.03 -10.26 13.61
C ASN A 129 1.32 -9.84 12.89
N LEU A 130 1.21 -9.15 11.76
CA LEU A 130 2.37 -8.61 11.02
C LEU A 130 3.14 -7.58 11.86
N ASP A 131 2.43 -6.64 12.50
CA ASP A 131 3.03 -5.64 13.40
C ASP A 131 3.75 -6.31 14.57
N ASN A 132 3.19 -7.39 15.13
CA ASN A 132 3.81 -8.15 16.21
C ASN A 132 5.09 -8.86 15.75
N ILE A 133 5.08 -9.48 14.56
CA ILE A 133 6.25 -10.17 13.99
C ILE A 133 7.39 -9.19 13.74
N ALA A 134 7.08 -8.00 13.21
CA ALA A 134 8.08 -7.02 12.85
C ALA A 134 8.56 -6.14 14.04
N ARG A 135 7.85 -6.17 15.18
CA ARG A 135 8.01 -5.19 16.28
C ARG A 135 9.43 -5.04 16.79
N GLU A 136 10.06 -6.15 17.19
CA GLU A 136 11.36 -6.09 17.87
C GLU A 136 12.44 -5.55 16.93
N ASN A 137 12.54 -6.11 15.71
CA ASN A 137 13.51 -5.69 14.70
C ASN A 137 13.27 -4.25 14.22
N LEU A 138 12.02 -3.89 13.88
CA LEU A 138 11.73 -2.55 13.38
C LEU A 138 11.89 -1.47 14.45
N SER A 139 11.58 -1.75 15.71
CA SER A 139 11.76 -0.77 16.79
C SER A 139 13.23 -0.39 16.96
N LYS A 140 14.14 -1.39 16.93
CA LYS A 140 15.59 -1.18 16.98
C LYS A 140 16.08 -0.40 15.76
N LEU A 141 15.72 -0.83 14.55
CA LEU A 141 16.15 -0.18 13.30
C LEU A 141 15.66 1.27 13.20
N ARG A 142 14.40 1.55 13.59
CA ARG A 142 13.86 2.92 13.61
C ARG A 142 14.57 3.81 14.63
N SER A 143 14.92 3.26 15.79
CA SER A 143 15.71 4.00 16.79
C SER A 143 17.11 4.31 16.28
N GLU A 144 17.78 3.33 15.67
CA GLU A 144 19.10 3.51 15.06
C GLU A 144 19.06 4.55 13.94
N TYR A 145 18.11 4.44 13.02
CA TYR A 145 17.90 5.40 11.94
C TYR A 145 17.69 6.82 12.50
N LYS A 146 16.89 6.98 13.56
CA LYS A 146 16.64 8.29 14.19
C LYS A 146 17.93 8.89 14.77
N GLU A 147 18.74 8.09 15.46
CA GLU A 147 20.01 8.57 16.00
C GLU A 147 21.00 8.93 14.87
N LEU A 148 21.09 8.10 13.83
CA LEU A 148 21.90 8.41 12.65
C LEU A 148 21.48 9.72 11.98
N CYS A 149 20.19 10.03 11.92
CA CYS A 149 19.68 11.28 11.36
C CYS A 149 20.00 12.52 12.21
N LYS A 150 20.17 12.37 13.54
CA LYS A 150 20.54 13.47 14.43
C LYS A 150 22.04 13.77 14.42
N MET A 151 22.88 12.76 14.15
CA MET A 151 24.32 12.92 14.12
C MET A 151 24.74 13.76 12.91
N PHE A 152 25.22 14.98 13.14
CA PHE A 152 25.81 15.82 12.10
C PHE A 152 27.11 15.18 11.57
N GLY A 153 27.07 14.50 10.42
CA GLY A 153 28.23 13.85 9.81
C GLY A 153 27.91 13.05 8.54
N ASP A 154 28.93 12.42 7.94
CA ASP A 154 28.82 11.61 6.69
C ASP A 154 28.26 10.19 6.93
N ASN A 155 27.20 10.07 7.74
CA ASN A 155 26.54 8.79 8.02
C ASN A 155 25.56 8.35 6.92
N ARG A 156 25.61 8.97 5.74
CA ARG A 156 24.64 8.78 4.64
C ARG A 156 24.46 7.33 4.24
N LYS A 157 25.58 6.65 3.98
CA LYS A 157 25.57 5.24 3.56
C LYS A 157 24.86 4.37 4.60
N LYS A 158 25.13 4.61 5.89
CA LYS A 158 24.46 3.91 7.00
C LYS A 158 22.97 4.25 7.07
N ILE A 159 22.59 5.52 6.92
CA ILE A 159 21.17 5.93 6.90
C ILE A 159 20.42 5.21 5.79
N THR A 160 20.97 5.19 4.56
CA THR A 160 20.37 4.48 3.42
C THR A 160 20.32 2.97 3.64
N GLU A 161 21.39 2.37 4.18
CA GLU A 161 21.41 0.93 4.52
C GLU A 161 20.37 0.59 5.59
N THR A 162 20.25 1.39 6.65
CA THR A 162 19.25 1.21 7.69
C THR A 162 17.83 1.41 7.14
N ASP A 163 17.59 2.39 6.26
CA ASP A 163 16.29 2.58 5.59
C ASP A 163 15.92 1.35 4.74
N GLN A 164 16.87 0.81 3.98
CA GLN A 164 16.67 -0.42 3.21
C GLN A 164 16.36 -1.62 4.11
N LEU A 165 17.01 -1.73 5.27
CA LEU A 165 16.72 -2.77 6.27
C LEU A 165 15.33 -2.59 6.90
N ILE A 166 14.90 -1.36 7.17
CA ILE A 166 13.55 -1.06 7.63
C ILE A 166 12.55 -1.49 6.54
N SER A 167 12.79 -1.14 5.29
CA SER A 167 11.97 -1.51 4.12
C SER A 167 11.81 -3.02 3.95
N SER A 168 12.91 -3.76 4.06
CA SER A 168 12.93 -5.20 3.87
C SER A 168 12.33 -5.94 5.05
N SER A 169 12.44 -5.37 6.25
CA SER A 169 11.86 -5.91 7.50
C SER A 169 10.42 -5.47 7.75
N SER A 170 9.85 -4.58 6.91
CA SER A 170 8.48 -4.11 7.02
C SER A 170 7.56 -4.91 6.09
N LEU A 171 6.45 -5.39 6.65
CA LEU A 171 5.40 -6.08 5.93
C LEU A 171 4.05 -5.71 6.54
N GLY A 172 3.13 -5.30 5.67
CA GLY A 172 1.78 -4.89 6.05
C GLY A 172 0.78 -5.32 4.99
N VAL A 173 -0.50 -5.09 5.27
CA VAL A 173 -1.63 -5.48 4.39
C VAL A 173 -1.50 -4.84 3.01
N GLU A 174 -1.02 -3.60 2.95
CA GLU A 174 -0.77 -2.84 1.73
C GLU A 174 0.16 -3.57 0.77
N HIS A 175 1.14 -4.32 1.28
CA HIS A 175 2.06 -5.08 0.43
C HIS A 175 1.38 -6.24 -0.29
N PHE A 176 0.38 -6.90 0.33
CA PHE A 176 -0.41 -7.94 -0.34
C PHE A 176 -1.35 -7.33 -1.40
N MET A 177 -1.97 -6.19 -1.10
CA MET A 177 -2.78 -5.44 -2.07
C MET A 177 -1.95 -4.91 -3.24
N ARG A 178 -0.72 -4.45 -2.98
CA ARG A 178 0.23 -4.01 -4.01
C ARG A 178 0.61 -5.15 -4.96
N GLU A 179 0.93 -6.32 -4.41
CA GLU A 179 1.24 -7.52 -5.19
C GLU A 179 0.07 -7.91 -6.10
N LEU A 180 -1.13 -7.95 -5.53
CA LEU A 180 -2.37 -8.21 -6.25
C LEU A 180 -2.60 -7.19 -7.38
N GLY A 181 -2.33 -5.91 -7.12
CA GLY A 181 -2.37 -4.85 -8.12
C GLY A 181 -1.39 -5.10 -9.27
N GLN A 182 -0.17 -5.58 -8.99
CA GLN A 182 0.81 -5.93 -10.03
C GLN A 182 0.33 -7.09 -10.92
N PHE A 183 -0.25 -8.13 -10.33
CA PHE A 183 -0.85 -9.22 -11.08
C PHE A 183 -2.00 -8.72 -11.98
N TYR A 184 -2.86 -7.86 -11.44
CA TYR A 184 -3.96 -7.25 -12.20
C TYR A 184 -3.47 -6.43 -13.39
N GLU A 185 -2.46 -5.58 -13.19
CA GLU A 185 -1.82 -4.74 -14.22
C GLU A 185 -1.17 -5.59 -15.34
N ALA A 186 -0.45 -6.65 -14.96
CA ALA A 186 0.17 -7.58 -15.89
C ALA A 186 -0.89 -8.30 -16.75
N GLU A 187 -1.96 -8.81 -16.12
CA GLU A 187 -3.07 -9.44 -16.81
C GLU A 187 -3.77 -8.46 -17.78
N CYS A 188 -4.06 -7.24 -17.34
CA CYS A 188 -4.66 -6.21 -18.21
C CYS A 188 -3.81 -5.96 -19.46
N SER A 189 -2.50 -5.85 -19.27
CA SER A 189 -1.56 -5.67 -20.38
C SER A 189 -1.64 -6.84 -21.37
N MET A 190 -1.71 -8.08 -20.88
CA MET A 190 -1.80 -9.27 -21.76
C MET A 190 -3.15 -9.37 -22.48
N VAL A 191 -4.23 -8.91 -21.86
CA VAL A 191 -5.55 -8.84 -22.50
C VAL A 191 -5.56 -7.80 -23.61
N ASN A 192 -4.95 -6.63 -23.39
CA ASN A 192 -4.85 -5.56 -24.38
C ASN A 192 -4.04 -5.99 -25.61
N GLU A 193 -3.02 -6.82 -25.41
CA GLU A 193 -2.22 -7.43 -26.49
C GLU A 193 -2.89 -8.63 -27.17
N GLY A 194 -4.11 -8.99 -26.78
CA GLY A 194 -4.82 -10.15 -27.31
C GLY A 194 -4.21 -11.51 -26.92
N LYS A 195 -3.29 -11.55 -25.95
CA LYS A 195 -2.62 -12.77 -25.48
C LYS A 195 -3.46 -13.58 -24.49
N ILE A 196 -4.32 -12.89 -23.74
CA ILE A 196 -5.27 -13.51 -22.81
C ILE A 196 -6.69 -13.15 -23.27
N ALA A 197 -7.54 -14.17 -23.39
CA ALA A 197 -8.96 -13.96 -23.68
C ALA A 197 -9.67 -13.31 -22.48
N LYS A 198 -10.62 -12.40 -22.74
CA LYS A 198 -11.32 -11.64 -21.69
C LYS A 198 -12.02 -12.51 -20.63
N ASN A 199 -12.44 -13.73 -20.98
CA ASN A 199 -13.09 -14.68 -20.08
C ASN A 199 -12.10 -15.54 -19.25
N LYS A 200 -10.79 -15.46 -19.52
CA LYS A 200 -9.74 -16.19 -18.78
C LYS A 200 -9.06 -15.33 -17.70
N ARG A 201 -9.62 -14.17 -17.40
CA ARG A 201 -9.08 -13.24 -16.41
C ARG A 201 -9.32 -13.76 -14.99
N GLN A 202 -8.23 -14.00 -14.27
CA GLN A 202 -8.23 -14.44 -12.87
C GLN A 202 -8.44 -13.26 -11.91
N PHE A 203 -7.90 -12.07 -12.22
CA PHE A 203 -7.85 -10.95 -11.27
C PHE A 203 -8.98 -9.91 -11.44
N LEU A 204 -9.91 -10.14 -12.38
CA LEU A 204 -10.97 -9.19 -12.78
C LEU A 204 -11.86 -8.67 -11.63
N HIS A 205 -12.05 -9.46 -10.58
CA HIS A 205 -12.96 -9.14 -9.48
C HIS A 205 -12.34 -8.24 -8.40
N PHE A 206 -11.00 -8.21 -8.30
CA PHE A 206 -10.32 -7.54 -7.20
C PHE A 206 -10.47 -6.01 -7.18
N PRO A 207 -10.54 -5.28 -8.32
CA PRO A 207 -10.84 -3.85 -8.26
C PRO A 207 -12.19 -3.54 -7.61
N ASN A 208 -13.18 -4.44 -7.79
CA ASN A 208 -14.47 -4.29 -7.12
C ASN A 208 -14.35 -4.53 -5.60
N ILE A 209 -13.61 -5.56 -5.20
CA ILE A 209 -13.39 -5.89 -3.78
C ILE A 209 -12.63 -4.75 -3.09
N ALA A 210 -11.58 -4.20 -3.71
CA ALA A 210 -10.84 -3.06 -3.19
C ALA A 210 -11.74 -1.82 -3.03
N ALA A 211 -12.65 -1.57 -3.98
CA ALA A 211 -13.64 -0.51 -3.84
C ALA A 211 -14.63 -0.75 -2.69
N ASP A 212 -15.04 -2.00 -2.43
CA ASP A 212 -15.85 -2.36 -1.26
C ASP A 212 -15.09 -2.09 0.04
N LEU A 213 -13.81 -2.48 0.12
CA LEU A 213 -12.95 -2.20 1.26
C LEU A 213 -12.75 -0.68 1.48
N MET A 214 -12.61 0.10 0.42
CA MET A 214 -12.55 1.57 0.54
C MET A 214 -13.83 2.16 1.14
N LEU A 215 -15.02 1.66 0.76
CA LEU A 215 -16.30 2.09 1.34
C LEU A 215 -16.43 1.71 2.82
N GLU A 216 -15.78 0.63 3.22
CA GLU A 216 -15.66 0.17 4.60
C GLU A 216 -14.58 0.92 5.41
N GLY A 217 -13.88 1.86 4.79
CA GLY A 217 -12.89 2.71 5.45
C GLY A 217 -11.48 2.11 5.51
N PHE A 218 -11.18 1.09 4.71
CA PHE A 218 -9.82 0.58 4.60
C PHE A 218 -8.96 1.50 3.71
N PRO A 219 -7.70 1.77 4.10
CA PRO A 219 -6.80 2.57 3.29
C PRO A 219 -6.37 1.79 2.03
N LEU A 220 -6.26 2.49 0.91
CA LEU A 220 -5.70 1.99 -0.35
C LEU A 220 -4.43 2.77 -0.69
N GLU A 221 -3.34 2.05 -0.97
CA GLU A 221 -2.11 2.66 -1.45
C GLU A 221 -2.32 3.25 -2.86
N LEU A 222 -1.96 4.52 -3.02
CA LEU A 222 -2.00 5.27 -4.26
C LEU A 222 -0.62 5.31 -4.93
N ILE A 223 0.43 5.57 -4.14
CA ILE A 223 1.83 5.57 -4.59
C ILE A 223 2.61 4.63 -3.68
N ASP A 224 3.38 3.73 -4.28
CA ASP A 224 4.41 2.96 -3.58
C ASP A 224 5.65 3.84 -3.36
N GLY A 225 5.99 4.17 -2.10
CA GLY A 225 7.15 5.01 -1.78
C GLY A 225 8.52 4.34 -1.91
N ASP A 226 8.60 3.02 -2.15
CA ASP A 226 9.88 2.32 -2.38
C ASP A 226 10.41 2.56 -3.80
N VAL A 227 9.50 2.65 -4.78
CA VAL A 227 9.83 2.86 -6.20
C VAL A 227 9.26 4.16 -6.76
N SER A 228 8.42 4.83 -5.98
CA SER A 228 7.72 6.08 -6.27
C SER A 228 6.92 5.96 -7.57
N ASN A 229 6.03 4.97 -7.60
CA ASN A 229 5.24 4.64 -8.77
C ASN A 229 3.79 4.32 -8.40
N MET A 230 2.88 4.60 -9.34
CA MET A 230 1.44 4.39 -9.19
C MET A 230 0.96 3.36 -10.23
N PRO A 231 0.33 2.24 -9.83
CA PRO A 231 -0.27 1.30 -10.78
C PRO A 231 -1.57 1.92 -11.34
N LEU A 232 -1.44 2.67 -12.45
CA LEU A 232 -2.49 3.52 -13.00
C LEU A 232 -3.75 2.73 -13.39
N GLN A 233 -3.63 1.56 -14.02
CA GLN A 233 -4.80 0.77 -14.44
C GLN A 233 -5.53 0.22 -13.22
N TRP A 234 -4.79 -0.30 -12.24
CA TRP A 234 -5.34 -0.80 -10.98
C TRP A 234 -6.12 0.29 -10.25
N ILE A 235 -5.51 1.45 -10.01
CA ILE A 235 -6.17 2.54 -9.28
C ILE A 235 -7.36 3.09 -10.07
N THR A 236 -7.21 3.29 -11.39
CA THR A 236 -8.29 3.76 -12.25
C THR A 236 -9.50 2.82 -12.17
N ASP A 237 -9.26 1.51 -12.24
CA ASP A 237 -10.35 0.55 -12.18
C ASP A 237 -11.00 0.47 -10.80
N VAL A 238 -10.22 0.56 -9.71
CA VAL A 238 -10.79 0.64 -8.35
C VAL A 238 -11.67 1.88 -8.20
N LEU A 239 -11.17 3.05 -8.60
CA LEU A 239 -11.94 4.31 -8.52
C LEU A 239 -13.18 4.28 -9.43
N ASN A 240 -13.10 3.67 -10.61
CA ASN A 240 -14.26 3.45 -11.47
C ASN A 240 -15.31 2.52 -10.83
N ARG A 241 -14.87 1.46 -10.14
CA ARG A 241 -15.79 0.58 -9.39
C ARG A 241 -16.41 1.32 -8.22
N LEU A 242 -15.64 2.12 -7.50
CA LEU A 242 -16.11 2.97 -6.41
C LEU A 242 -17.18 3.95 -6.91
N ASN A 243 -16.90 4.70 -7.98
CA ASN A 243 -17.82 5.67 -8.57
C ASN A 243 -19.17 5.02 -8.97
N LYS A 244 -19.10 3.82 -9.58
CA LYS A 244 -20.31 3.03 -9.91
C LYS A 244 -21.11 2.64 -8.68
N LYS A 245 -20.46 2.20 -7.60
CA LYS A 245 -21.12 1.89 -6.31
C LYS A 245 -21.75 3.13 -5.68
N LEU A 246 -21.14 4.28 -5.89
CA LEU A 246 -21.62 5.61 -5.49
C LEU A 246 -22.65 6.22 -6.47
N ARG A 247 -23.15 5.42 -7.43
CA ARG A 247 -24.17 5.76 -8.43
C ARG A 247 -23.82 6.98 -9.30
N ASN A 248 -22.53 7.28 -9.48
CA ASN A 248 -22.04 8.41 -10.29
C ASN A 248 -22.63 9.79 -9.90
N GLN A 249 -23.15 9.93 -8.67
CA GLN A 249 -23.89 11.13 -8.23
C GLN A 249 -23.40 11.66 -6.89
N SER A 250 -22.39 11.03 -6.30
CA SER A 250 -21.85 11.44 -5.01
C SER A 250 -20.86 12.57 -5.19
N LYS A 251 -21.00 13.63 -4.40
CA LYS A 251 -20.02 14.72 -4.34
C LYS A 251 -18.86 14.32 -3.45
N LEU A 252 -17.65 14.37 -3.97
CA LEU A 252 -16.42 14.01 -3.26
C LEU A 252 -15.63 15.27 -2.92
N MET A 253 -15.26 15.42 -1.66
CA MET A 253 -14.25 16.39 -1.21
C MET A 253 -12.93 15.64 -1.02
N VAL A 254 -11.84 16.13 -1.61
CA VAL A 254 -10.50 15.53 -1.42
C VAL A 254 -9.71 16.39 -0.46
N ILE A 255 -9.12 15.78 0.56
CA ILE A 255 -8.26 16.43 1.54
C ILE A 255 -6.92 15.72 1.54
N THR A 256 -5.88 16.44 1.16
CA THR A 256 -4.51 15.91 1.12
C THR A 256 -3.64 16.69 2.08
N VAL A 257 -2.71 16.01 2.75
CA VAL A 257 -1.72 16.66 3.62
C VAL A 257 -0.32 16.47 3.03
N LEU A 258 0.44 17.55 2.92
CA LEU A 258 1.82 17.54 2.47
C LEU A 258 2.69 18.28 3.47
N GLY A 259 3.93 17.83 3.64
CA GLY A 259 4.87 18.48 4.55
C GLY A 259 6.06 17.60 4.87
N VAL A 260 7.07 18.21 5.50
CA VAL A 260 8.32 17.55 5.88
C VAL A 260 8.07 16.30 6.71
N GLN A 261 8.96 15.32 6.62
CA GLN A 261 8.92 14.12 7.44
C GLN A 261 8.86 14.44 8.95
N SER A 262 8.12 13.60 9.68
CA SER A 262 8.01 13.67 11.15
C SER A 262 7.37 14.96 11.70
N THR A 263 6.57 15.67 10.90
CA THR A 263 5.81 16.88 11.32
C THR A 263 4.40 16.59 11.86
N GLY A 264 4.05 15.31 12.06
CA GLY A 264 2.75 14.93 12.65
C GLY A 264 1.56 14.90 11.68
N LYS A 265 1.79 14.86 10.36
CA LYS A 265 0.74 14.81 9.32
C LYS A 265 -0.32 13.73 9.57
N SER A 266 0.08 12.47 9.66
CA SER A 266 -0.84 11.35 9.90
C SER A 266 -1.50 11.46 11.28
N THR A 267 -0.80 11.97 12.29
CA THR A 267 -1.36 12.25 13.63
C THR A 267 -2.48 13.30 13.56
N LEU A 268 -2.28 14.37 12.79
CA LEU A 268 -3.28 15.41 12.55
C LEU A 268 -4.52 14.82 11.87
N LEU A 269 -4.34 14.09 10.77
CA LEU A 269 -5.45 13.45 10.05
C LEU A 269 -6.22 12.44 10.92
N ASN A 270 -5.49 11.60 11.67
CA ASN A 270 -6.09 10.66 12.63
C ASN A 270 -6.91 11.40 13.70
N THR A 271 -6.41 12.52 14.20
CA THR A 271 -7.10 13.32 15.23
C THR A 271 -8.33 14.04 14.65
N MET A 272 -8.21 14.65 13.47
CA MET A 272 -9.30 15.43 12.86
C MET A 272 -10.48 14.56 12.41
N PHE A 273 -10.19 13.37 11.88
CA PHE A 273 -11.19 12.55 11.20
C PHE A 273 -11.42 11.17 11.85
N GLY A 274 -10.72 10.85 12.95
CA GLY A 274 -10.85 9.54 13.62
C GLY A 274 -10.23 8.38 12.83
N LEU A 275 -9.16 8.67 12.08
CA LEU A 275 -8.52 7.73 11.15
C LEU A 275 -7.47 6.86 11.84
N GLN A 276 -7.01 5.83 11.11
CA GLN A 276 -6.00 4.88 11.58
C GLN A 276 -4.82 4.76 10.61
N PHE A 277 -4.41 5.88 10.00
CA PHE A 277 -3.14 5.93 9.27
C PHE A 277 -1.99 5.57 10.20
N ALA A 278 -0.96 4.93 9.65
CA ALA A 278 0.20 4.50 10.42
C ALA A 278 0.92 5.72 11.03
N VAL A 279 1.21 5.66 12.33
CA VAL A 279 1.96 6.70 13.05
C VAL A 279 3.17 6.09 13.76
N SER A 280 4.33 6.75 13.67
CA SER A 280 5.53 6.40 14.41
C SER A 280 6.41 7.63 14.61
N SER A 281 7.36 7.55 15.56
CA SER A 281 8.30 8.63 15.88
C SER A 281 9.45 8.79 14.86
N GLY A 282 9.39 8.08 13.72
CA GLY A 282 10.32 8.12 12.58
C GLY A 282 9.57 8.09 11.23
N ARG A 283 10.18 7.56 10.15
CA ARG A 283 9.47 7.35 8.87
C ARG A 283 8.33 6.35 9.09
N CYS A 284 7.09 6.80 8.92
CA CYS A 284 5.91 5.97 9.13
C CYS A 284 5.09 5.76 7.88
N THR A 285 4.84 6.83 7.12
CA THR A 285 4.15 6.78 5.84
C THR A 285 5.20 6.72 4.74
N ARG A 286 5.11 5.69 3.90
CA ARG A 286 5.99 5.49 2.74
C ARG A 286 5.12 5.37 1.49
N GLY A 287 5.18 6.36 0.61
CA GLY A 287 4.23 6.54 -0.48
C GLY A 287 3.03 7.40 -0.10
N ALA A 288 1.88 7.18 -0.74
CA ALA A 288 0.64 7.93 -0.48
C ALA A 288 -0.55 6.98 -0.36
N PHE A 289 -1.46 7.25 0.59
CA PHE A 289 -2.59 6.37 0.90
C PHE A 289 -3.90 7.15 0.91
N MET A 290 -4.89 6.60 0.23
CA MET A 290 -6.26 7.13 0.19
C MET A 290 -7.14 6.42 1.20
N MET A 291 -8.01 7.16 1.88
CA MET A 291 -9.07 6.58 2.70
C MET A 291 -10.37 7.38 2.54
N LEU A 292 -11.47 6.65 2.32
CA LEU A 292 -12.76 7.24 2.04
C LEU A 292 -13.61 7.30 3.30
N LEU A 293 -14.18 8.47 3.57
CA LEU A 293 -15.07 8.72 4.70
C LEU A 293 -16.44 9.14 4.20
N ARG A 294 -17.48 8.48 4.73
CA ARG A 294 -18.86 8.85 4.44
C ARG A 294 -19.29 10.01 5.34
N VAL A 295 -19.73 11.11 4.74
CA VAL A 295 -20.30 12.23 5.47
C VAL A 295 -21.70 11.86 5.96
N ARG A 296 -22.00 12.15 7.24
CA ARG A 296 -23.35 11.92 7.79
C ARG A 296 -24.35 12.78 7.02
N LYS A 297 -25.53 12.23 6.68
CA LYS A 297 -26.56 12.91 5.85
C LYS A 297 -26.90 14.34 6.30
N LYS A 298 -26.89 14.61 7.61
CA LYS A 298 -27.15 15.94 8.17
C LYS A 298 -26.05 16.95 7.83
N LEU A 299 -24.80 16.50 7.82
CA LEU A 299 -23.60 17.30 7.53
C LEU A 299 -23.31 17.41 6.02
N ALA A 300 -23.80 16.48 5.22
CA ALA A 300 -23.56 16.49 3.77
C ALA A 300 -24.07 17.76 3.08
N LYS A 301 -25.18 18.34 3.58
CA LYS A 301 -25.72 19.62 3.10
C LYS A 301 -24.81 20.80 3.47
N GLU A 302 -24.20 20.75 4.64
CA GLU A 302 -23.33 21.82 5.17
C GLU A 302 -21.97 21.80 4.48
N PHE A 303 -21.34 20.62 4.35
CA PHE A 303 -20.06 20.47 3.66
C PHE A 303 -20.17 20.45 2.13
N GLY A 304 -21.38 20.34 1.59
CA GLY A 304 -21.61 20.26 0.15
C GLY A 304 -21.06 18.98 -0.50
N CYS A 305 -20.73 17.95 0.28
CA CYS A 305 -20.19 16.67 -0.18
C CYS A 305 -20.81 15.47 0.55
N ASP A 306 -20.86 14.33 -0.12
CA ASP A 306 -21.35 13.05 0.41
C ASP A 306 -20.21 12.21 1.01
N PHE A 307 -18.99 12.41 0.50
CA PHE A 307 -17.79 11.70 0.92
C PHE A 307 -16.58 12.64 1.00
N ILE A 308 -15.67 12.30 1.90
CA ILE A 308 -14.34 12.91 2.01
C ILE A 308 -13.31 11.84 1.68
N LEU A 309 -12.47 12.06 0.67
CA LEU A 309 -11.30 11.25 0.38
C LEU A 309 -10.09 11.90 1.04
N VAL A 310 -9.57 11.28 2.08
CA VAL A 310 -8.37 11.76 2.77
C VAL A 310 -7.15 11.07 2.19
N ILE A 311 -6.14 11.85 1.81
CA ILE A 311 -4.87 11.36 1.26
C ILE A 311 -3.75 11.72 2.25
N ASP A 312 -3.19 10.69 2.90
CA ASP A 312 -1.97 10.82 3.71
C ASP A 312 -0.75 10.53 2.85
N THR A 313 0.24 11.44 2.87
CA THR A 313 1.45 11.30 2.08
C THR A 313 2.68 11.08 2.95
N GLU A 314 3.67 10.43 2.36
CA GLU A 314 5.03 10.41 2.86
C GLU A 314 5.54 11.84 3.10
N GLY A 315 6.45 11.94 4.07
CA GLY A 315 7.07 13.21 4.39
C GLY A 315 8.19 13.59 3.44
N LEU A 316 8.17 14.85 3.02
CA LEU A 316 9.21 15.42 2.15
C LEU A 316 10.53 15.60 2.91
N LYS A 317 11.62 15.75 2.14
CA LYS A 317 12.98 16.01 2.60
C LYS A 317 13.50 14.94 3.56
N ALA A 318 13.24 13.68 3.21
CA ALA A 318 13.67 12.57 4.01
C ALA A 318 15.22 12.54 4.12
N PRO A 319 15.83 12.38 5.31
CA PRO A 319 17.28 12.43 5.49
C PRO A 319 18.08 11.46 4.60
N GLU A 320 17.51 10.29 4.31
CA GLU A 320 18.02 9.25 3.44
C GLU A 320 17.98 9.64 1.95
N LEU A 321 17.11 10.59 1.60
CA LEU A 321 17.00 11.12 0.24
C LEU A 321 17.78 12.42 0.08
N ALA A 322 17.86 13.28 1.10
CA ALA A 322 18.28 14.69 1.07
C ALA A 322 19.62 15.08 0.38
N LYS A 323 20.47 14.11 -0.01
CA LYS A 323 21.73 14.36 -0.75
C LYS A 323 22.02 13.38 -1.90
N LEU A 324 21.03 12.61 -2.35
CA LEU A 324 21.10 11.95 -3.66
C LEU A 324 21.01 13.06 -4.74
N GLU A 325 21.75 12.93 -5.84
CA GLU A 325 21.73 13.92 -6.94
C GLU A 325 20.30 14.22 -7.43
N ASP A 326 19.38 13.25 -7.28
CA ASP A 326 17.96 13.33 -7.65
C ASP A 326 16.98 13.44 -6.45
N SER A 327 17.44 13.84 -5.26
CA SER A 327 16.61 13.85 -4.03
C SER A 327 15.31 14.67 -4.14
N TYR A 328 15.39 15.82 -4.82
CA TYR A 328 14.24 16.67 -5.12
C TYR A 328 13.24 15.97 -6.03
N GLN A 329 13.66 15.00 -6.83
CA GLN A 329 12.78 14.33 -7.79
C GLN A 329 11.71 13.50 -7.07
N HIS A 330 12.08 12.75 -6.02
CA HIS A 330 11.12 11.99 -5.22
C HIS A 330 10.12 12.91 -4.51
N ASP A 331 10.63 13.98 -3.89
CA ASP A 331 9.79 14.98 -3.22
C ASP A 331 8.85 15.67 -4.21
N ASN A 332 9.33 16.00 -5.41
CA ASN A 332 8.53 16.62 -6.47
C ASN A 332 7.49 15.64 -7.03
N GLU A 333 7.82 14.36 -7.19
CA GLU A 333 6.88 13.31 -7.61
C GLU A 333 5.69 13.24 -6.64
N LEU A 334 5.96 13.22 -5.34
CA LEU A 334 4.92 13.24 -4.31
C LEU A 334 4.16 14.56 -4.29
N ALA A 335 4.86 15.70 -4.35
CA ALA A 335 4.25 17.03 -4.30
C ALA A 335 3.41 17.36 -5.54
N THR A 336 3.68 16.76 -6.71
CA THR A 336 2.89 16.98 -7.93
C THR A 336 1.55 16.25 -7.89
N LEU A 337 1.46 15.15 -7.13
CA LEU A 337 0.20 14.43 -6.93
C LEU A 337 -0.78 15.20 -6.05
N VAL A 338 -0.26 15.94 -5.06
CA VAL A 338 -1.02 16.71 -4.07
C VAL A 338 -1.45 18.05 -4.64
#